data_AF-B6AT84-F1
#
_entry.id   AF-B6AT84-F1
#
_cell.length_a   1.000
_cell.length_b   1.000
_cell.length_c   1.000
_cell.angle_alpha   90.00
_cell.angle_beta   90.00
_cell.angle_gamma   90.00
#
_symmetry.space_group_name_H-M   'P 1'
#
loop_
_entity.id
_entity.type
_entity.pdbx_description
1 polymer ?
#
loop_
_entity_poly.entity_id
_entity_poly.type
_entity_poly.pdbx_seq_one_letter_code
_entity_poly.pdbx_strand_id
1 'polypeptide(L)'
;MLRALRNLRAVSVALRLRRVVEGFITALPGMGSVFLLMSIISYIGGVIAIKIFGADFPQWFRSLVQSGYTLFQVMALEGWSMDIVLEVYPYA
;
A
#
# COMPACT_ATOMS: atom_id res chain seq x y z
N MET A 1 -2.73 -9.70 21.90
CA MET A 1 -3.23 -9.81 20.51
C MET A 1 -3.81 -11.18 20.14
N LEU A 2 -3.24 -12.31 20.57
CA LEU A 2 -3.76 -13.67 20.28
C LEU A 2 -5.25 -13.92 20.63
N ARG A 3 -5.85 -13.18 21.57
CA ARG A 3 -7.29 -13.27 21.90
C ARG A 3 -8.21 -12.69 20.81
N ALA A 4 -7.74 -11.73 20.01
CA ALA A 4 -8.50 -11.16 18.90
C ALA A 4 -8.60 -12.13 17.71
N LEU A 5 -7.55 -12.94 17.47
CA LEU A 5 -7.57 -14.02 16.48
C LEU A 5 -8.63 -15.10 16.79
N ARG A 6 -9.03 -15.27 18.06
CA ARG A 6 -10.10 -16.19 18.45
C ARG A 6 -11.46 -15.78 17.88
N ASN A 7 -11.67 -14.49 17.60
CA ASN A 7 -12.90 -14.00 16.98
C ASN A 7 -12.97 -14.36 15.48
N LEU A 8 -11.83 -14.52 14.80
CA LEU A 8 -11.79 -15.10 13.45
C LEU A 8 -12.28 -16.55 13.44
N ARG A 9 -12.14 -17.33 14.54
CA ARG A 9 -12.77 -18.66 14.64
C ARG A 9 -14.30 -18.57 14.62
N ALA A 10 -14.89 -17.54 15.22
CA ALA A 10 -16.34 -17.32 15.16
C ALA A 10 -16.80 -17.00 13.72
N VAL A 11 -15.98 -16.27 12.94
CA VAL A 11 -16.21 -16.05 11.50
C VAL A 11 -16.14 -17.37 10.71
N SER A 12 -15.24 -18.29 11.07
CA SER A 12 -15.14 -19.61 10.42
C SER A 12 -16.28 -20.59 10.77
N VAL A 13 -17.01 -20.36 11.86
CA VAL A 13 -18.18 -21.18 12.27
C VAL A 13 -19.45 -20.76 11.52
N ALA A 14 -19.54 -19.52 11.04
CA ALA A 14 -20.66 -19.05 10.22
C ALA A 14 -20.47 -19.48 8.75
N LEU A 15 -21.08 -20.60 8.35
CA LEU A 15 -21.04 -21.18 6.98
C LEU A 15 -21.25 -20.19 5.82
N ARG A 16 -21.96 -19.07 6.04
CA ARG A 16 -22.18 -18.04 5.01
C ARG A 16 -20.99 -17.09 4.84
N LEU A 17 -20.35 -16.67 5.93
CA LEU A 17 -19.18 -15.79 5.89
C LEU A 17 -17.99 -16.52 5.26
N ARG A 18 -17.84 -17.81 5.56
CA ARG A 18 -16.81 -18.66 4.95
C ARG A 18 -16.87 -18.66 3.42
N ARG A 19 -18.06 -18.75 2.81
CA ARG A 19 -18.21 -18.71 1.34
C ARG A 19 -17.84 -17.37 0.73
N VAL A 20 -18.16 -16.27 1.42
CA VAL A 20 -17.79 -14.92 0.97
C VAL A 20 -16.27 -14.73 1.02
N VAL A 21 -15.64 -15.18 2.11
CA VAL A 21 -14.19 -15.14 2.27
C VAL A 21 -13.49 -16.05 1.26
N GLU A 22 -13.96 -17.28 1.07
CA GLU A 22 -13.44 -18.20 0.05
C GLU A 22 -13.57 -17.60 -1.35
N GLY A 23 -14.73 -17.03 -1.71
CA GLY A 23 -14.95 -16.33 -2.97
C GLY A 23 -13.97 -15.16 -3.18
N PHE A 24 -13.72 -14.37 -2.14
CA PHE A 24 -12.76 -13.27 -2.17
C PHE A 24 -11.32 -13.79 -2.37
N ILE A 25 -10.93 -14.82 -1.62
CA ILE A 25 -9.59 -15.44 -1.73
C ILE A 25 -9.39 -16.05 -3.12
N THR A 26 -10.41 -16.69 -3.70
CA THR A 26 -10.32 -17.25 -5.07
C THR A 26 -10.25 -16.19 -6.16
N ALA A 27 -10.68 -14.94 -5.89
CA ALA A 27 -10.54 -13.83 -6.83
C ALA A 27 -9.12 -13.23 -6.82
N LEU A 28 -8.37 -13.34 -5.70
CA LEU A 28 -7.02 -12.78 -5.57
C LEU A 28 -6.01 -13.31 -6.62
N PRO A 29 -5.93 -14.61 -6.94
CA PRO A 29 -5.03 -15.13 -7.97
C PRO A 29 -5.25 -14.47 -9.34
N GLY A 30 -6.52 -14.19 -9.70
CA GLY A 30 -6.87 -13.52 -10.95
C GLY A 30 -6.34 -12.08 -11.04
N MET A 31 -6.12 -11.44 -9.89
CA MET A 31 -5.56 -10.09 -9.79
C MET A 31 -4.04 -10.08 -9.59
N GLY A 32 -3.40 -11.26 -9.44
CA GLY A 32 -1.97 -11.37 -9.14
C GLY A 32 -1.07 -10.72 -10.21
N SER A 33 -1.47 -10.77 -11.48
CA SER A 33 -0.77 -10.11 -12.59
C SER A 33 -0.77 -8.58 -12.45
N VAL A 34 -1.89 -7.99 -12.02
CA VAL A 34 -2.00 -6.55 -11.77
C VAL A 34 -1.15 -6.16 -10.56
N PHE A 35 -1.18 -6.94 -9.48
CA PHE A 35 -0.31 -6.71 -8.33
C PHE A 35 1.18 -6.78 -8.68
N LEU A 36 1.57 -7.74 -9.51
CA LEU A 36 2.95 -7.86 -10.00
C LEU A 36 3.34 -6.62 -10.82
N LEU A 37 2.49 -6.21 -11.77
CA LEU A 37 2.74 -5.03 -12.59
C LEU A 37 2.85 -3.77 -11.73
N MET A 38 1.92 -3.55 -10.80
CA MET A 38 1.95 -2.41 -9.88
C MET A 38 3.21 -2.42 -9.01
N SER A 39 3.65 -3.60 -8.56
CA SER A 39 4.88 -3.73 -7.77
C SER A 39 6.13 -3.35 -8.57
N ILE A 40 6.20 -3.73 -9.85
CA ILE A 40 7.30 -3.35 -10.75
C ILE A 40 7.30 -1.84 -10.98
N ILE A 41 6.12 -1.24 -11.25
CA ILE A 41 5.99 0.21 -11.44
C ILE A 41 6.43 0.96 -10.18
N SER A 42 5.95 0.54 -9.00
CA SER A 42 6.37 1.13 -7.72
C SER A 42 7.86 0.94 -7.42
N TYR A 43 8.46 -0.19 -7.82
CA TYR A 43 9.90 -0.41 -7.66
C TYR A 43 10.70 0.57 -8.52
N ILE A 44 10.37 0.69 -9.81
CA ILE A 44 11.05 1.60 -10.74
C ILE A 44 10.86 3.05 -10.27
N GLY A 45 9.62 3.42 -9.95
CA GLY A 45 9.29 4.74 -9.40
C GLY A 45 10.05 5.03 -8.12
N GLY A 46 10.18 4.06 -7.22
CA GLY A 46 10.93 4.20 -5.97
C GLY A 46 12.40 4.46 -6.19
N VAL A 47 13.06 3.72 -7.09
CA VAL A 47 14.47 3.95 -7.44
C VAL A 47 14.69 5.34 -8.04
N ILE A 48 13.78 5.79 -8.90
CA ILE A 48 13.82 7.13 -9.50
C ILE A 48 13.62 8.20 -8.41
N ALA A 49 12.64 8.01 -7.53
CA ALA A 49 12.31 8.96 -6.49
C ALA A 49 13.45 9.15 -5.48
N ILE A 50 14.17 8.09 -5.10
CA ILE A 50 15.38 8.21 -4.26
C ILE A 50 16.44 9.08 -4.93
N LYS A 51 16.68 8.87 -6.24
CA LYS A 51 17.71 9.60 -6.98
C LYS A 51 17.40 11.09 -7.10
N ILE A 52 16.13 11.44 -7.26
CA ILE A 52 15.69 12.82 -7.50
C ILE A 52 15.42 13.55 -6.18
N PHE A 53 14.75 12.90 -5.24
CA PHE A 53 14.20 13.54 -4.03
C PHE A 53 14.86 13.08 -2.73
N GLY A 54 15.72 12.06 -2.75
CA GLY A 54 16.27 11.46 -1.53
C GLY A 54 17.21 12.36 -0.73
N ALA A 55 17.77 13.41 -1.34
CA ALA A 55 18.60 14.40 -0.66
C ALA A 55 17.75 15.44 0.08
N ASP A 56 16.73 15.98 -0.61
CA ASP A 56 15.89 17.06 -0.09
C ASP A 56 14.79 16.55 0.84
N PHE A 57 14.27 15.35 0.58
CA PHE A 57 13.16 14.74 1.29
C PHE A 57 13.50 13.32 1.81
N PRO A 58 14.55 13.18 2.64
CA PRO A 58 15.04 11.88 3.10
C PRO A 58 14.04 11.11 3.97
N GLN A 59 13.06 11.77 4.58
CA GLN A 59 12.01 11.10 5.37
C GLN A 59 11.13 10.18 4.50
N TRP A 60 10.92 10.54 3.23
CA TRP A 60 10.10 9.80 2.28
C TRP A 60 10.94 9.03 1.26
N PHE A 61 12.08 9.60 0.82
CA PHE A 61 12.83 9.08 -0.32
C PHE A 61 14.28 8.65 -0.02
N ARG A 62 14.66 8.41 1.24
CA ARG A 62 16.02 7.95 1.58
C ARG A 62 16.30 6.51 1.16
N SER A 63 15.31 5.61 1.26
CA SER A 63 15.49 4.19 1.02
C SER A 63 14.34 3.60 0.21
N LEU A 64 14.61 2.47 -0.47
CA LEU A 64 13.63 1.81 -1.34
C LEU A 64 12.33 1.46 -0.61
N VAL A 65 12.41 1.03 0.64
CA VAL A 65 11.21 0.69 1.43
C VAL A 65 10.41 1.95 1.75
N GLN A 66 11.07 3.05 2.14
CA GLN A 66 10.39 4.32 2.40
C GLN A 66 9.75 4.88 1.13
N SER A 67 10.48 4.90 0.02
CA SER A 67 9.95 5.39 -1.26
C SER A 67 8.81 4.51 -1.77
N GLY A 68 8.91 3.20 -1.61
CA GLY A 68 7.83 2.27 -1.94
C GLY A 68 6.57 2.52 -1.10
N TYR A 69 6.72 2.78 0.20
CA TYR A 69 5.62 3.13 1.08
C TYR A 69 4.96 4.46 0.68
N THR A 70 5.75 5.51 0.47
CA THR A 70 5.25 6.82 0.06
C THR A 70 4.53 6.75 -1.30
N LEU A 71 5.12 6.07 -2.29
CA LEU A 71 4.49 5.92 -3.62
C LEU A 71 3.21 5.07 -3.56
N PHE A 72 3.13 4.10 -2.65
CA PHE A 72 1.90 3.36 -2.41
C PHE A 72 0.79 4.26 -1.83
N GLN A 73 1.11 5.15 -0.86
CA GLN A 73 0.16 6.13 -0.33
C GLN A 73 -0.34 7.09 -1.41
N VAL A 74 0.58 7.61 -2.24
CA VAL A 74 0.24 8.46 -3.39
C VAL A 74 -0.69 7.75 -4.37
N MET A 75 -0.41 6.48 -4.68
CA MET A 75 -1.29 5.66 -5.54
C MET A 75 -2.67 5.41 -4.92
N ALA A 76 -2.74 5.25 -3.59
CA ALA A 76 -3.97 5.12 -2.83
C ALA A 76 -4.71 6.46 -2.62
N LEU A 77 -4.16 7.57 -3.14
CA LEU A 77 -4.65 8.94 -2.94
C LEU A 77 -4.80 9.33 -1.46
N GLU A 78 -4.00 8.72 -0.59
CA GLU A 78 -3.99 8.95 0.85
C GLU A 78 -2.87 9.94 1.19
N GLY A 79 -3.19 11.03 1.90
CA GLY A 79 -2.22 12.02 2.40
C GLY A 79 -1.43 12.82 1.34
N TRP A 80 -1.45 12.45 0.07
CA TRP A 80 -0.56 12.97 -0.98
C TRP A 80 -0.58 14.49 -1.18
N SER A 81 -1.73 15.14 -0.97
CA SER A 81 -1.87 16.60 -1.13
C SER A 81 -1.47 17.34 0.15
N MET A 82 -1.94 16.90 1.31
CA MET A 82 -1.71 17.60 2.59
C MET A 82 -0.29 17.40 3.12
N ASP A 83 0.23 16.18 3.05
CA ASP A 83 1.50 15.81 3.72
C ASP A 83 2.73 15.94 2.81
N ILE A 84 2.54 16.08 1.49
CA ILE A 84 3.66 16.15 0.53
C ILE A 84 3.62 17.45 -0.27
N VAL A 85 2.46 17.81 -0.83
CA VAL A 85 2.35 19.01 -1.69
C VAL A 85 2.19 20.29 -0.87
N LEU A 86 1.28 20.30 0.11
CA LEU A 86 0.97 21.51 0.89
C LEU A 86 2.02 21.85 1.95
N GLU A 87 2.81 20.88 2.43
CA GLU A 87 3.97 21.16 3.29
C GLU A 87 5.07 21.92 2.54
N VAL A 88 5.24 21.66 1.23
CA VAL A 88 6.26 22.29 0.38
C VAL A 88 5.73 23.56 -0.31
N TYR A 89 4.45 23.56 -0.72
CA TYR A 89 3.78 24.67 -1.39
C TYR A 89 2.43 24.99 -0.72
N PRO A 90 2.43 25.71 0.41
CA PRO A 90 1.23 25.96 1.21
C PRO A 90 0.17 26.89 0.57
N TYR A 91 0.44 27.45 -0.62
CA TYR A 91 -0.44 28.38 -1.33
C TYR A 91 -0.83 27.91 -2.75
N ALA A 92 -0.65 26.64 -3.07
CA ALA A 92 -1.03 26.05 -4.36
C ALA A 92 -2.52 25.67 -4.44
#